data_AF-A0A3M3XBG6-F1
#
_entry.id   AF-A0A3M3XBG6-F1
#
_cell.length_a   1.000
_cell.length_b   1.000
_cell.length_c   1.000
_cell.angle_alpha   90.00
_cell.angle_beta   90.00
_cell.angle_gamma   90.00
#
_symmetry.space_group_name_H-M   'P 1'
#
loop_
_entity.id
_entity.type
_entity.pdbx_description
1 polymer ?
#
loop_
_entity_poly.entity_id
_entity_poly.type
_entity_poly.pdbx_seq_one_letter_code
_entity_poly.pdbx_strand_id
1 'polypeptide(L)' 'MLLQGTLDDGTPVTLPGIVPKLQDTPGQVRSSAPTLGQHTDAVLEAHGIDAGTRAEWRRLGII' A
#
# COMPACT_ATOMS: atom_id res chain seq x y z
N MET A 1 -3.10 18.41 -13.42
CA MET A 1 -3.95 18.37 -12.21
C MET A 1 -3.05 18.01 -11.04
N LEU A 2 -3.07 18.80 -9.98
CA LEU A 2 -2.36 18.50 -8.73
C LEU A 2 -3.38 17.92 -7.74
N LEU A 3 -2.96 16.93 -6.96
CA LEU A 3 -3.74 16.27 -5.93
C LEU A 3 -3.16 16.66 -4.57
N GLN A 4 -4.02 17.06 -3.65
CA GLN A 4 -3.64 17.24 -2.25
C GLN A 4 -3.81 15.91 -1.52
N GLY A 5 -2.87 15.58 -0.66
CA GLY A 5 -2.91 14.39 0.18
C GLY A 5 -2.17 14.61 1.49
N THR A 6 -2.18 13.57 2.33
CA THR A 6 -1.54 13.56 3.64
C THR A 6 -0.85 12.21 3.81
N LEU A 7 0.40 12.23 4.28
CA LEU A 7 1.15 11.02 4.63
C LEU A 7 0.65 10.47 5.97
N ASP A 8 1.05 9.24 6.31
CA ASP A 8 0.57 8.55 7.51
C ASP A 8 0.94 9.26 8.83
N ASP A 9 2.01 10.09 8.81
CA ASP A 9 2.43 10.92 9.94
C ASP A 9 1.73 12.28 10.01
N GLY A 10 0.77 12.55 9.12
CA GLY A 10 0.04 13.82 9.03
C GLY A 10 0.71 14.87 8.15
N THR A 11 1.87 14.59 7.54
CA THR A 11 2.57 15.54 6.67
C THR A 11 1.75 15.82 5.40
N PRO A 12 1.42 17.09 5.08
CA PRO A 12 0.71 17.42 3.84
C PRO A 12 1.63 17.25 2.62
N VAL A 13 1.09 16.70 1.53
CA VAL A 13 1.82 16.49 0.28
C VAL A 13 0.97 16.90 -0.93
N THR A 14 1.63 17.39 -1.97
CA THR A 14 1.01 17.66 -3.28
C THR A 14 1.58 16.69 -4.31
N LEU A 15 0.72 15.88 -4.92
CA LEU A 15 1.08 14.85 -5.88
C LEU A 15 0.64 15.25 -7.30
N PRO A 16 1.40 14.87 -8.35
CA PRO A 16 0.89 14.96 -9.71
C PRO A 16 -0.29 13.99 -9.88
N GLY A 17 -1.34 14.44 -10.56
CA GLY A 17 -2.46 13.59 -10.93
C GLY A 17 -2.10 12.60 -12.06
N ILE A 18 -2.88 11.52 -12.16
CA ILE A 18 -2.66 10.43 -13.13
C ILE A 18 -2.77 10.92 -14.58
N VAL A 19 -1.83 10.52 -15.44
CA VAL A 19 -1.81 10.82 -16.87
C VAL A 19 -1.43 9.57 -17.68
N PRO A 20 -1.99 9.37 -18.91
CA PRO A 20 -3.00 10.21 -19.59
C PRO A 20 -4.40 10.10 -18.96
N LYS A 21 -5.34 10.94 -19.41
CA LYS A 21 -6.74 10.90 -18.97
C LYS A 21 -7.55 10.01 -19.91
N LEU A 22 -8.06 8.91 -19.37
CA LEU A 22 -9.00 8.03 -20.07
C LEU A 22 -10.42 8.57 -19.87
N GLN A 23 -11.24 8.54 -20.91
CA GLN A 23 -12.61 9.04 -20.87
C GLN A 23 -13.54 8.09 -20.09
N ASP A 24 -13.47 6.78 -20.36
CA ASP A 24 -14.40 5.78 -19.81
C ASP A 24 -13.88 5.16 -18.50
N THR A 25 -12.56 5.07 -18.35
CA THR A 25 -11.90 4.46 -17.18
C THR A 25 -10.81 5.36 -16.59
N PRO A 26 -11.13 6.59 -16.15
CA PRO A 26 -10.13 7.49 -15.56
C PRO A 26 -9.40 6.81 -14.38
N GLY A 27 -8.06 6.80 -14.43
CA GLY A 27 -7.26 6.33 -13.30
C GLY A 27 -7.46 7.19 -12.05
N GLN A 28 -7.36 6.57 -10.87
CA GLN A 28 -7.53 7.22 -9.57
C GLN A 28 -6.41 6.85 -8.60
N VAL A 29 -5.99 7.81 -7.77
CA VAL A 29 -5.15 7.53 -6.59
C VAL A 29 -6.10 7.06 -5.49
N ARG A 30 -6.01 5.78 -5.09
CA ARG A 30 -6.96 5.14 -4.17
C ARG A 30 -6.48 5.06 -2.72
N SER A 31 -5.17 5.12 -2.52
CA SER A 31 -4.55 4.99 -1.21
C SER A 31 -3.23 5.75 -1.19
N SER A 32 -2.79 6.13 0.01
CA SER A 32 -1.44 6.63 0.26
C SER A 32 -0.40 5.53 0.01
N ALA A 33 0.87 5.93 -0.05
CA ALA A 33 1.97 4.98 -0.08
C ALA A 33 1.97 4.16 1.24
N PRO A 34 2.14 2.83 1.18
CA PRO A 34 2.12 2.01 2.38
C PRO A 34 3.40 2.17 3.20
N THR A 35 3.31 1.91 4.50
CA THR A 35 4.49 1.73 5.35
C THR A 35 5.21 0.41 5.03
N LEU A 36 6.47 0.31 5.47
CA LEU A 36 7.26 -0.92 5.31
C LEU A 36 6.54 -2.09 6.01
N GLY A 37 6.18 -3.11 5.23
CA GLY A 37 5.53 -4.31 5.73
C GLY A 37 4.03 -4.20 6.02
N GLN A 38 3.38 -3.06 5.73
CA GLN A 38 1.95 -2.83 6.03
C GLN A 38 1.02 -3.95 5.55
N HIS A 39 1.31 -4.52 4.37
CA HIS A 39 0.46 -5.52 3.73
C HIS A 39 1.04 -6.94 3.80
N THR A 40 2.14 -7.17 4.54
CA THR A 40 2.83 -8.47 4.57
C THR A 40 1.88 -9.59 4.99
N ASP A 41 1.16 -9.45 6.10
CA ASP A 41 0.22 -10.49 6.54
C ASP A 41 -0.90 -10.72 5.53
N ALA A 42 -1.51 -9.65 5.02
CA ALA A 42 -2.63 -9.75 4.09
C ALA A 42 -2.25 -10.49 2.80
N VAL A 43 -1.05 -10.22 2.25
CA VAL A 43 -0.55 -10.90 1.06
C VAL A 43 -0.21 -12.36 1.35
N LEU A 44 0.50 -12.65 2.44
CA LEU A 44 0.87 -14.02 2.80
C LEU A 44 -0.36 -14.89 3.08
N GLU A 45 -1.37 -14.32 3.76
CA GLU A 45 -2.65 -14.99 4.00
C GLU A 45 -3.40 -15.29 2.71
N ALA A 46 -3.45 -14.35 1.77
CA ALA A 46 -4.07 -14.55 0.46
C ALA A 46 -3.40 -15.68 -0.35
N HIS A 47 -2.15 -16.02 -0.03
CA HIS A 47 -1.41 -17.14 -0.61
C HIS A 47 -1.42 -18.42 0.26
N GLY A 48 -2.27 -18.48 1.28
CA GLY A 48 -2.47 -19.68 2.09
C GLY A 48 -1.41 -19.93 3.17
N ILE A 49 -0.56 -18.95 3.45
CA ILE A 49 0.45 -19.05 4.51
C ILE A 49 -0.23 -18.68 5.82
N ASP A 50 -0.39 -19.65 6.71
CA ASP A 50 -1.13 -19.49 7.96
C ASP A 50 -0.40 -18.60 9.00
N ALA A 51 -1.15 -18.16 10.01
CA ALA A 51 -0.62 -17.27 11.05
C ALA A 51 0.53 -17.87 11.86
N GLY A 52 0.58 -19.20 12.06
CA GLY A 52 1.66 -19.89 12.77
C GLY A 52 2.96 -19.86 11.97
N THR A 53 2.89 -20.14 10.67
CA THR A 53 4.02 -20.01 9.75
C THR A 53 4.54 -18.57 9.70
N ARG A 54 3.64 -17.57 9.59
CA ARG A 54 4.04 -16.14 9.62
C ARG A 54 4.71 -15.74 10.92
N ALA A 55 4.25 -16.27 12.06
CA ALA A 55 4.86 -16.00 13.36
C ALA A 55 6.27 -16.61 13.48
N GLU A 56 6.50 -17.81 12.92
CA GLU A 56 7.84 -18.39 12.84
C GLU A 56 8.77 -17.53 11.97
N TRP A 57 8.33 -17.13 10.78
CA TRP A 57 9.17 -16.31 9.89
C TRP A 57 9.57 -14.96 10.50
N ARG A 58 8.68 -14.33 11.28
CA ARG A 58 9.02 -13.14 12.08
C ARG A 58 10.08 -13.42 13.13
N ARG A 59 9.96 -14.53 13.85
CA ARG A 59 10.98 -14.94 14.84
C ARG A 59 12.33 -15.19 14.18
N LEU A 60 12.35 -15.70 12.96
CA LEU A 60 13.55 -15.93 12.17
C LEU A 60 14.08 -14.67 11.45
N GLY A 61 13.34 -13.56 11.47
CA GLY A 61 13.71 -12.32 10.78
C GLY A 61 13.60 -12.38 9.25
N ILE A 62 12.78 -13.29 8.71
CA ILE A 62 12.51 -13.42 7.27
C ILE A 62 11.49 -12.37 6.82
N ILE A 63 10.52 -12.03 7.70
CA ILE A 63 9.50 -10.99 7.51
C ILE A 63 9.32 -10.14 8.77
#